data_AF-A0A4U2ZAR2-F1
#
_entry.id   AF-A0A4U2ZAR2-F1
#
_cell.length_a   1.000
_cell.length_b   1.000
_cell.length_c   1.000
_cell.angle_alpha   90.00
_cell.angle_beta   90.00
_cell.angle_gamma   90.00
#
_symmetry.space_group_name_H-M   'P 1'
#
loop_
_entity.id
_entity.type
_entity.pdbx_description
1 polymer ?
#
loop_
_entity_poly.entity_id
_entity_poly.type
_entity_poly.pdbx_seq_one_letter_code
_entity_poly.pdbx_strand_id
1 'polypeptide(L)'
;MSKFNLSQLMNTESKKQIVAFKIEHIPLDNILPSPKNNYSVDDVSELKSSIELLGLQQNLVVRIKDDGAYELISGHRRLKAMQELRNEGNKDFEKAPCKIVKSTDDIQAELQLILANSTTRVLTDAEKTKQAARLHELLQELQNSGNQLKGRKREIVAQLMGVSPSQVQRMDSINKKLAPELKEAFSEGEINITAAYEMSRLPEETQKEVAQEYREGKPLTPSLAKEKRQEIIESEQKEKPMTHELDSYPEQFEAIVQGLKTFMCGFNNQSFRVGDKLKINEFNPETILYTGRFVEVRIIYLQEGGANDIPVDYVIMSIKKIR
;
A
#
# COMPACT_ATOMS: atom_id res chain seq x y z
N MET A 1 -22.62 0.20 -12.32
CA MET A 1 -22.33 0.76 -10.97
C MET A 1 -22.42 2.28 -11.06
N SER A 2 -23.11 2.92 -10.12
CA SER A 2 -23.25 4.39 -10.08
C SER A 2 -21.86 5.02 -9.88
N LYS A 3 -21.46 5.96 -10.75
CA LYS A 3 -20.23 6.74 -10.57
C LYS A 3 -20.37 7.57 -9.30
N PHE A 4 -19.40 7.46 -8.39
CA PHE A 4 -19.33 8.32 -7.21
C PHE A 4 -19.25 9.78 -7.68
N ASN A 5 -20.05 10.64 -7.08
CA ASN A 5 -20.07 12.05 -7.40
C ASN A 5 -19.88 12.81 -6.08
N LEU A 6 -18.97 13.78 -6.05
CA LEU A 6 -18.70 14.62 -4.87
C LEU A 6 -19.97 15.29 -4.34
N SER A 7 -20.94 15.59 -5.20
CA SER A 7 -22.26 16.10 -4.79
C SER A 7 -23.01 15.15 -3.85
N GLN A 8 -22.75 13.84 -3.88
CA GLN A 8 -23.36 12.88 -2.96
C GLN A 8 -22.85 13.02 -1.52
N LEU A 9 -21.69 13.65 -1.31
CA LEU A 9 -21.13 13.95 0.01
C LEU A 9 -21.62 15.27 0.60
N MET A 10 -22.35 16.06 -0.19
CA MET A 10 -22.86 17.37 0.20
C MET A 10 -24.27 17.24 0.79
N ASN A 11 -24.53 17.97 1.88
CA ASN A 11 -25.88 18.05 2.44
C ASN A 11 -26.82 18.81 1.49
N THR A 12 -28.13 18.75 1.77
CA THR A 12 -29.18 19.29 0.89
C THR A 12 -29.11 20.83 0.74
N GLU A 13 -28.62 21.55 1.76
CA GLU A 13 -28.43 23.00 1.73
C GLU A 13 -27.21 23.40 0.89
N SER A 14 -26.08 22.72 1.07
CA SER A 14 -24.87 22.90 0.27
C SER A 14 -25.14 22.58 -1.21
N LYS A 15 -26.05 21.64 -1.52
CA LYS A 15 -26.50 21.39 -2.91
C LYS A 15 -27.28 22.55 -3.51
N LYS A 16 -28.16 23.21 -2.75
CA LYS A 16 -28.93 24.39 -3.22
C LYS A 16 -28.02 25.58 -3.53
N GLN A 17 -26.93 25.78 -2.77
CA GLN A 17 -25.95 26.85 -3.02
C GLN A 17 -25.09 26.63 -4.27
N ILE A 18 -24.97 25.41 -4.81
CA ILE A 18 -24.17 25.15 -6.02
C ILE A 18 -24.77 25.83 -7.26
N VAL A 19 -26.10 25.93 -7.34
CA VAL A 19 -26.82 26.48 -8.50
C VAL A 19 -26.92 28.00 -8.43
N ALA A 20 -26.98 28.58 -7.22
CA ALA A 20 -26.97 30.02 -6.98
C ALA A 20 -25.83 30.39 -6.03
N PHE A 21 -24.65 30.64 -6.60
CA PHE A 21 -23.48 31.10 -5.85
C PHE A 21 -23.28 32.61 -6.04
N LYS A 22 -22.85 33.29 -4.97
CA LYS A 22 -22.56 34.72 -5.01
C LYS A 22 -21.08 34.93 -5.32
N ILE A 23 -20.80 35.82 -6.27
CA ILE A 23 -19.45 36.33 -6.52
C ILE A 23 -19.35 37.67 -5.80
N GLU A 24 -18.30 37.84 -5.00
CA GLU A 24 -17.99 39.11 -4.34
C GLU A 24 -16.54 39.51 -4.62
N HIS A 25 -16.28 40.82 -4.70
CA HIS A 25 -14.94 41.34 -4.88
C HIS A 25 -14.31 41.59 -3.51
N ILE A 26 -13.32 40.78 -3.16
CA ILE A 26 -12.70 40.75 -1.83
C ILE A 26 -11.30 41.36 -1.92
N PRO A 27 -10.92 42.28 -1.00
CA PRO A 27 -9.55 42.79 -0.92
C PRO A 27 -8.54 41.66 -0.81
N LEU A 28 -7.44 41.72 -1.57
CA LEU A 28 -6.44 40.65 -1.57
C LEU A 28 -5.85 40.39 -0.17
N ASP A 29 -5.73 41.43 0.66
CA ASP A 29 -5.22 41.34 2.04
C ASP A 29 -6.12 40.54 2.98
N ASN A 30 -7.41 40.44 2.65
CA ASN A 30 -8.39 39.73 3.47
C ASN A 30 -8.50 38.25 3.06
N ILE A 31 -7.79 37.83 2.01
CA ILE A 31 -7.79 36.45 1.50
C ILE A 31 -6.53 35.74 1.99
N LEU A 32 -6.71 34.81 2.93
CA LEU A 32 -5.63 34.02 3.50
C LEU A 32 -5.52 32.67 2.79
N PRO A 33 -4.32 32.21 2.39
CA PRO A 33 -4.15 30.86 1.88
C PRO A 33 -4.51 29.83 2.94
N SER A 34 -5.03 28.68 2.52
CA SER A 34 -5.31 27.61 3.49
C SER A 34 -3.99 27.09 4.08
N PRO A 35 -3.86 26.96 5.42
CA PRO A 35 -2.68 26.36 6.05
C PRO A 35 -2.49 24.89 5.66
N LYS A 36 -3.54 24.25 5.10
CA LYS A 36 -3.51 22.87 4.61
C LYS A 36 -2.96 22.75 3.18
N ASN A 37 -2.66 23.86 2.52
CA ASN A 37 -2.10 23.87 1.18
C ASN A 37 -0.60 23.52 1.21
N ASN A 38 -0.29 22.22 1.14
CA ASN A 38 1.08 21.70 1.09
C ASN A 38 1.71 21.71 -0.32
N TYR A 39 1.04 22.33 -1.30
CA TYR A 39 1.52 22.40 -2.68
C TYR A 39 2.44 23.60 -2.88
N SER A 40 3.57 23.40 -3.56
CA SER A 40 4.45 24.49 -3.95
C SER A 40 3.72 25.44 -4.92
N VAL A 41 3.70 26.73 -4.58
CA VAL A 41 3.26 27.77 -5.51
C VAL A 41 4.52 28.25 -6.23
N ASP A 42 4.86 27.53 -7.31
CA ASP A 42 6.04 27.76 -8.15
C ASP A 42 6.02 29.15 -8.82
N ASP A 43 6.88 29.37 -9.81
CA ASP A 43 6.90 30.59 -10.62
C ASP A 43 5.52 30.85 -11.26
N VAL A 44 5.00 32.06 -11.02
CA VAL A 44 3.71 32.54 -11.54
C VAL A 44 3.89 33.60 -12.63
N SER A 45 5.12 33.87 -13.09
CA SER A 45 5.42 34.95 -14.04
C SER A 45 4.55 34.90 -15.30
N GLU A 46 4.42 33.74 -15.96
CA GLU A 46 3.57 33.59 -17.15
C GLU A 46 2.08 33.82 -16.84
N LEU A 47 1.62 33.27 -15.71
CA LEU A 47 0.23 33.42 -15.26
C LEU A 47 -0.06 34.88 -14.90
N LYS A 48 0.92 35.58 -14.30
CA LYS A 48 0.87 36.99 -13.96
C LYS A 48 0.69 37.84 -15.21
N SER A 49 1.56 37.67 -16.20
CA SER A 49 1.45 38.39 -17.49
C SER A 49 0.13 38.10 -18.20
N SER A 50 -0.37 36.86 -18.13
CA SER A 50 -1.66 36.49 -18.70
C SER A 50 -2.83 37.16 -17.96
N ILE A 51 -2.81 37.21 -16.63
CA ILE A 51 -3.83 37.87 -15.81
C ILE A 51 -3.79 39.39 -16.01
N GLU A 52 -2.63 39.99 -16.16
CA GLU A 52 -2.49 41.41 -16.46
C GLU A 52 -3.09 41.77 -17.82
N LEU A 53 -2.83 40.96 -18.85
CA LEU A 53 -3.27 41.22 -20.21
C LEU A 53 -4.76 40.90 -20.43
N LEU A 54 -5.23 39.76 -19.91
CA LEU A 54 -6.55 39.20 -20.22
C LEU A 54 -7.52 39.28 -19.04
N GLY A 55 -7.06 39.68 -17.86
CA GLY A 55 -7.84 39.62 -16.63
C GLY A 55 -7.98 38.19 -16.08
N LEU A 56 -8.55 38.10 -14.88
CA LEU A 56 -8.77 36.82 -14.20
C LEU A 56 -9.92 36.03 -14.86
N GLN A 57 -9.58 34.99 -15.61
CA GLN A 57 -10.55 34.17 -16.34
C GLN A 57 -11.38 33.24 -15.45
N GLN A 58 -10.81 32.78 -14.34
CA GLN A 58 -11.47 31.91 -13.38
C GLN A 58 -11.42 32.55 -12.00
N ASN A 59 -12.59 32.74 -11.38
CA ASN A 59 -12.71 33.31 -10.04
C ASN A 59 -11.96 32.49 -8.99
N LEU A 60 -11.50 33.16 -7.94
CA LEU A 60 -11.00 32.49 -6.73
C LEU A 60 -12.17 31.83 -6.01
N VAL A 61 -11.90 30.78 -5.24
CA VAL A 61 -12.91 30.13 -4.39
C VAL A 61 -12.48 30.28 -2.94
N VAL A 62 -13.34 30.89 -2.12
CA VAL A 62 -13.06 31.17 -0.71
C VAL A 62 -14.19 30.67 0.18
N ARG A 63 -13.87 30.32 1.42
CA ARG A 63 -14.86 30.18 2.51
C ARG A 63 -14.70 31.30 3.52
N ILE A 64 -15.81 31.64 4.17
CA ILE A 64 -15.82 32.56 5.30
C ILE A 64 -15.59 31.72 6.56
N LYS A 65 -14.62 32.11 7.39
CA LYS A 65 -14.39 31.55 8.73
C LYS A 65 -15.24 32.27 9.78
N ASP A 66 -15.38 31.66 10.96
CA ASP A 66 -16.16 32.23 12.08
C ASP A 66 -15.64 33.59 12.55
N ASP A 67 -14.35 33.89 12.34
CA ASP A 67 -13.70 35.16 12.62
C ASP A 67 -13.92 36.24 11.53
N GLY A 68 -14.67 35.91 10.47
CA GLY A 68 -14.93 36.80 9.34
C GLY A 68 -13.81 36.87 8.29
N ALA A 69 -12.70 36.14 8.47
CA ALA A 69 -11.63 36.06 7.49
C ALA A 69 -12.02 35.16 6.30
N TYR A 70 -11.46 35.44 5.12
CA TYR A 70 -11.66 34.61 3.93
C TYR A 70 -10.50 33.63 3.76
N GLU A 71 -10.79 32.33 3.81
CA GLU A 71 -9.80 31.29 3.52
C GLU A 71 -9.93 30.82 2.08
N LEU A 72 -8.80 30.84 1.35
CA LEU A 72 -8.72 30.39 -0.01
C LEU A 72 -8.77 28.86 -0.11
N ILE A 73 -9.77 28.36 -0.83
CA ILE A 73 -9.93 26.94 -1.17
C ILE A 73 -9.26 26.64 -2.52
N SER A 74 -9.43 27.52 -3.51
CA SER A 74 -8.89 27.30 -4.86
C SER A 74 -8.45 28.60 -5.52
N GLY A 75 -7.35 28.52 -6.26
CA GLY A 75 -6.75 29.65 -6.97
C GLY A 75 -5.45 30.18 -6.34
N HIS A 76 -4.69 29.36 -5.60
CA HIS A 76 -3.45 29.78 -4.92
C HIS A 76 -2.44 30.47 -5.85
N ARG A 77 -2.19 29.90 -7.04
CA ARG A 77 -1.32 30.52 -8.06
C ARG A 77 -1.87 31.85 -8.59
N ARG A 78 -3.19 31.93 -8.77
CA ARG A 78 -3.88 33.15 -9.25
C ARG A 78 -3.82 34.26 -8.20
N LEU A 79 -4.07 33.92 -6.93
CA LEU A 79 -3.95 34.87 -5.82
C LEU A 79 -2.53 35.43 -5.72
N LYS A 80 -1.50 34.57 -5.77
CA LYS A 80 -0.09 35.00 -5.76
C LYS A 80 0.22 35.95 -6.93
N ALA A 81 -0.19 35.60 -8.15
CA ALA A 81 0.01 36.44 -9.33
C ALA A 81 -0.67 37.82 -9.19
N MET A 82 -1.91 37.87 -8.68
CA MET A 82 -2.61 39.13 -8.44
C MET A 82 -1.96 39.97 -7.33
N GLN A 83 -1.44 39.32 -6.28
CA GLN A 83 -0.69 40.00 -5.21
C GLN A 83 0.62 40.61 -5.74
N GLU A 84 1.35 39.90 -6.61
CA GLU A 84 2.54 40.42 -7.27
C GLU A 84 2.22 41.65 -8.14
N LEU A 85 1.18 41.59 -8.98
CA LEU A 85 0.73 42.74 -9.80
C LEU A 85 0.36 43.96 -8.94
N ARG A 86 -0.35 43.72 -7.83
CA ARG A 86 -0.69 44.79 -6.89
C ARG A 86 0.55 45.41 -6.25
N ASN A 87 1.52 44.59 -5.82
CA ASN A 87 2.76 45.07 -5.22
C ASN A 87 3.61 45.88 -6.20
N GLU A 88 3.48 45.61 -7.50
CA GLU A 88 4.07 46.39 -8.60
C GLU A 88 3.33 47.72 -8.87
N GLY A 89 2.27 48.01 -8.10
CA GLY A 89 1.51 49.27 -8.15
C GLY A 89 0.28 49.24 -9.04
N ASN A 90 -0.09 48.08 -9.59
CA ASN A 90 -1.29 47.96 -10.42
C ASN A 90 -2.56 47.95 -9.54
N LYS A 91 -3.30 49.08 -9.57
CA LYS A 91 -4.51 49.31 -8.75
C LYS A 91 -5.72 48.47 -9.18
N ASP A 92 -5.70 47.93 -10.40
CA ASP A 92 -6.79 47.06 -10.87
C ASP A 92 -6.83 45.73 -10.10
N PHE A 93 -5.75 45.39 -9.38
CA PHE A 93 -5.60 44.18 -8.58
C PHE A 93 -5.72 44.41 -7.07
N GLU A 94 -6.43 45.45 -6.61
CA GLU A 94 -6.72 45.64 -5.18
C GLU A 94 -7.70 44.59 -4.61
N LYS A 95 -8.62 44.11 -5.44
CA LYS A 95 -9.65 43.12 -5.08
C LYS A 95 -9.71 42.00 -6.11
N ALA A 96 -10.03 40.79 -5.66
CA ALA A 96 -10.28 39.66 -6.54
C ALA A 96 -11.76 39.23 -6.54
N PRO A 97 -12.33 38.88 -7.71
CA PRO A 97 -13.64 38.26 -7.76
C PRO A 97 -13.55 36.83 -7.19
N CYS A 98 -14.30 36.61 -6.12
CA CYS A 98 -14.28 35.38 -5.35
C CYS A 98 -15.68 34.76 -5.30
N LYS A 99 -15.76 33.46 -5.62
CA LYS A 99 -16.92 32.63 -5.30
C LYS A 99 -16.88 32.30 -3.81
N ILE A 100 -17.88 32.77 -3.07
CA ILE A 100 -18.00 32.51 -1.64
C ILE A 100 -18.75 31.19 -1.42
N VAL A 101 -18.16 30.32 -0.60
CA VAL A 101 -18.78 29.07 -0.15
C VAL A 101 -19.12 29.20 1.33
N LYS A 102 -20.43 29.25 1.66
CA LYS A 102 -20.92 29.57 3.01
C LYS A 102 -21.09 28.35 3.93
N SER A 103 -21.03 27.14 3.38
CA SER A 103 -21.37 25.91 4.10
C SER A 103 -20.47 24.76 3.65
N THR A 104 -19.19 24.85 4.00
CA THR A 104 -18.19 23.82 3.71
C THR A 104 -17.37 23.58 4.96
N ASP A 105 -17.61 22.39 5.53
CA ASP A 105 -16.81 21.86 6.63
C ASP A 105 -15.33 21.70 6.21
N ASP A 106 -14.43 21.69 7.18
CA ASP A 106 -12.99 21.56 7.01
C ASP A 106 -12.60 20.37 6.13
N ILE A 107 -13.27 19.23 6.32
CA ILE A 107 -13.05 18.00 5.53
C ILE A 107 -13.42 18.23 4.07
N GLN A 108 -14.55 18.90 3.81
CA GLN A 108 -15.03 19.18 2.46
C GLN A 108 -14.17 20.24 1.76
N ALA A 109 -13.70 21.25 2.48
CA ALA A 109 -12.80 22.29 1.95
C ALA A 109 -11.48 21.66 1.50
N GLU A 110 -10.93 20.77 2.32
CA GLU A 110 -9.69 20.05 2.01
C GLU A 110 -9.87 19.09 0.81
N LEU A 111 -10.99 18.37 0.73
CA LEU A 111 -11.31 17.54 -0.45
C LEU A 111 -11.37 18.40 -1.74
N GLN A 112 -12.00 19.57 -1.69
CA GLN A 112 -12.06 20.48 -2.84
C GLN A 112 -10.67 20.99 -3.24
N LEU A 113 -9.83 21.34 -2.26
CA LEU A 113 -8.45 21.76 -2.48
C LEU A 113 -7.64 20.67 -3.20
N ILE A 114 -7.72 19.43 -2.73
CA ILE A 114 -6.99 18.29 -3.31
C ILE A 114 -7.44 18.03 -4.76
N LEU A 115 -8.75 18.05 -5.02
CA LEU A 115 -9.29 17.81 -6.35
C LEU A 115 -8.95 18.93 -7.33
N ALA A 116 -9.03 20.20 -6.90
CA ALA A 116 -8.67 21.35 -7.74
C ALA A 116 -7.20 21.28 -8.21
N ASN A 117 -6.29 20.88 -7.32
CA ASN A 117 -4.87 20.75 -7.67
C ASN A 117 -4.59 19.61 -8.65
N SER A 118 -5.30 18.48 -8.52
CA SER A 118 -5.11 17.32 -9.42
C SER A 118 -5.43 17.61 -10.90
N THR A 119 -6.30 18.60 -11.18
CA THR A 119 -6.68 18.96 -12.56
C THR A 119 -5.70 19.89 -13.26
N THR A 120 -4.80 20.55 -12.52
CA THR A 120 -3.96 21.63 -13.06
C THR A 120 -2.48 21.29 -13.17
N ARG A 121 -1.99 20.27 -12.45
CA ARG A 121 -0.58 19.86 -12.41
C ARG A 121 -0.46 18.36 -12.60
N VAL A 122 0.55 17.92 -13.34
CA VAL A 122 0.94 16.50 -13.39
C VAL A 122 1.67 16.17 -12.10
N LEU A 123 1.04 15.39 -11.23
CA LEU A 123 1.62 14.93 -9.98
C LEU A 123 2.60 13.77 -10.23
N THR A 124 3.70 13.75 -9.46
CA THR A 124 4.61 12.61 -9.42
C THR A 124 3.93 11.38 -8.81
N ASP A 125 4.47 10.19 -9.05
CA ASP A 125 3.89 8.97 -8.47
C ASP A 125 3.94 8.98 -6.93
N ALA A 126 4.97 9.60 -6.34
CA ALA A 126 5.07 9.79 -4.90
C ALA A 126 4.02 10.78 -4.36
N GLU A 127 3.81 11.90 -5.06
CA GLU A 127 2.75 12.87 -4.72
C GLU A 127 1.36 12.23 -4.82
N LYS A 128 1.07 11.48 -5.90
CA LYS A 128 -0.17 10.72 -6.03
C LYS A 128 -0.34 9.70 -4.91
N THR A 129 0.73 9.01 -4.55
CA THR A 129 0.71 8.03 -3.46
C THR A 129 0.36 8.69 -2.12
N LYS A 130 0.97 9.84 -1.80
CA LYS A 130 0.63 10.64 -0.61
C LYS A 130 -0.82 11.16 -0.66
N GLN A 131 -1.26 11.65 -1.81
CA GLN A 131 -2.63 12.12 -2.03
C GLN A 131 -3.67 11.02 -1.82
N ALA A 132 -3.40 9.79 -2.30
CA ALA A 132 -4.27 8.64 -2.10
C ALA A 132 -4.47 8.30 -0.61
N ALA A 133 -3.39 8.35 0.19
CA ALA A 133 -3.48 8.17 1.64
C ALA A 133 -4.33 9.26 2.29
N ARG A 134 -4.10 10.53 1.94
CA ARG A 134 -4.87 11.64 2.51
C ARG A 134 -6.35 11.59 2.14
N LEU A 135 -6.69 11.22 0.90
CA LEU A 135 -8.07 10.99 0.50
C LEU A 135 -8.72 9.85 1.30
N HIS A 136 -7.97 8.78 1.57
CA HIS A 136 -8.44 7.69 2.42
C HIS A 136 -8.77 8.14 3.86
N GLU A 137 -7.91 8.98 4.44
CA GLU A 137 -8.13 9.59 5.76
C GLU A 137 -9.35 10.51 5.77
N LEU A 138 -9.46 11.44 4.82
CA LEU A 138 -10.59 12.36 4.72
C LEU A 138 -11.92 11.61 4.54
N LEU A 139 -11.94 10.54 3.74
CA LEU A 139 -13.13 9.69 3.60
C LEU A 139 -13.44 8.92 4.91
N GLN A 140 -12.43 8.57 5.70
CA GLN A 140 -12.64 7.98 7.03
C GLN A 140 -13.21 9.00 8.02
N GLU A 141 -12.63 10.20 8.08
CA GLU A 141 -13.13 11.30 8.91
C GLU A 141 -14.58 11.65 8.55
N LEU A 142 -14.88 11.77 7.26
CA LEU A 142 -16.22 12.06 6.76
C LEU A 142 -17.24 10.96 7.12
N GLN A 143 -16.83 9.69 7.09
CA GLN A 143 -17.70 8.60 7.53
C GLN A 143 -17.96 8.66 9.05
N ASN A 144 -16.94 9.05 9.83
CA ASN A 144 -17.04 9.17 11.28
C ASN A 144 -17.91 10.36 11.69
N SER A 145 -17.98 11.43 10.89
CA SER A 145 -18.87 12.59 11.11
C SER A 145 -20.34 12.33 10.80
N GLY A 146 -20.71 11.08 10.49
CA GLY A 146 -22.09 10.66 10.24
C GLY A 146 -22.52 10.70 8.77
N ASN A 147 -21.62 11.03 7.83
CA ASN A 147 -21.94 11.00 6.41
C ASN A 147 -21.88 9.56 5.87
N GLN A 148 -22.94 9.14 5.18
CA GLN A 148 -22.99 7.80 4.60
C GLN A 148 -22.26 7.75 3.25
N LEU A 149 -21.12 7.07 3.19
CA LEU A 149 -20.41 6.80 1.95
C LEU A 149 -21.06 5.64 1.19
N LYS A 150 -21.40 5.85 -0.08
CA LYS A 150 -21.88 4.79 -0.96
C LYS A 150 -20.70 4.16 -1.72
N GLY A 151 -20.32 2.94 -1.32
CA GLY A 151 -19.27 2.15 -1.98
C GLY A 151 -18.00 1.98 -1.15
N ARG A 152 -17.02 1.25 -1.71
CA ARG A 152 -15.74 1.01 -1.04
C ARG A 152 -14.84 2.24 -1.17
N LYS A 153 -14.19 2.64 -0.07
CA LYS A 153 -13.29 3.83 -0.04
C LYS A 153 -12.25 3.80 -1.15
N ARG A 154 -11.63 2.64 -1.40
CA ARG A 154 -10.64 2.47 -2.46
C ARG A 154 -11.19 2.80 -3.85
N GLU A 155 -12.44 2.42 -4.13
CA GLU A 155 -13.09 2.73 -5.41
C GLU A 155 -13.41 4.21 -5.54
N ILE A 156 -13.81 4.83 -4.43
CA ILE A 156 -14.05 6.28 -4.36
C ILE A 156 -12.75 7.03 -4.64
N VAL A 157 -11.66 6.70 -3.95
CA VAL A 157 -10.33 7.31 -4.17
C VAL A 157 -9.87 7.11 -5.60
N ALA A 158 -10.01 5.90 -6.16
CA ALA A 158 -9.66 5.60 -7.54
C ALA A 158 -10.41 6.51 -8.53
N GLN A 159 -11.71 6.70 -8.33
CA GLN A 159 -12.53 7.59 -9.16
C GLN A 159 -12.15 9.05 -9.01
N LEU A 160 -11.92 9.52 -7.78
CA LEU A 160 -11.50 10.90 -7.50
C LEU A 160 -10.15 11.24 -8.14
N MET A 161 -9.24 10.28 -8.18
CA MET A 161 -7.90 10.44 -8.75
C MET A 161 -7.82 10.10 -10.25
N GLY A 162 -8.89 9.55 -10.85
CA GLY A 162 -8.88 9.10 -12.24
C GLY A 162 -7.95 7.90 -12.51
N VAL A 163 -7.72 7.03 -11.51
CA VAL A 163 -6.84 5.85 -11.61
C VAL A 163 -7.62 4.56 -11.37
N SER A 164 -7.00 3.40 -11.62
CA SER A 164 -7.62 2.11 -11.31
C SER A 164 -7.61 1.79 -9.80
N PRO A 165 -8.60 1.03 -9.28
CA PRO A 165 -8.57 0.56 -7.89
C PRO A 165 -7.30 -0.24 -7.54
N SER A 166 -6.74 -0.95 -8.52
CA SER A 166 -5.47 -1.66 -8.36
C SER A 166 -4.28 -0.72 -8.16
N GLN A 167 -4.26 0.45 -8.82
CA GLN A 167 -3.23 1.47 -8.58
C GLN A 167 -3.35 2.05 -7.16
N VAL A 168 -4.56 2.34 -6.69
CA VAL A 168 -4.78 2.80 -5.30
C VAL A 168 -4.31 1.74 -4.30
N GLN A 169 -4.57 0.46 -4.57
CA GLN A 169 -4.06 -0.63 -3.72
C GLN A 169 -2.53 -0.68 -3.67
N ARG A 170 -1.83 -0.43 -4.80
CA ARG A 170 -0.36 -0.35 -4.81
C ARG A 170 0.13 0.83 -3.97
N MET A 171 -0.49 2.01 -4.14
CA MET A 171 -0.20 3.21 -3.35
C MET A 171 -0.43 2.95 -1.85
N ASP A 172 -1.53 2.29 -1.47
CA ASP A 172 -1.80 1.89 -0.09
C ASP A 172 -0.71 0.98 0.49
N SER A 173 -0.21 0.02 -0.31
CA SER A 173 0.87 -0.87 0.11
C SER A 173 2.16 -0.09 0.38
N ILE A 174 2.52 0.81 -0.53
CA ILE A 174 3.70 1.68 -0.40
C ILE A 174 3.58 2.53 0.87
N ASN A 175 2.45 3.22 1.05
CA ASN A 175 2.25 4.09 2.21
C ASN A 175 2.34 3.34 3.55
N LYS A 176 1.76 2.13 3.61
CA LYS A 176 1.64 1.37 4.87
C LYS A 176 2.86 0.54 5.22
N LYS A 177 3.58 0.02 4.22
CA LYS A 177 4.56 -1.05 4.43
C LYS A 177 5.98 -0.72 3.99
N LEU A 178 6.18 0.33 3.19
CA LEU A 178 7.52 0.70 2.74
C LEU A 178 8.29 1.37 3.88
N ALA A 179 9.54 0.95 4.09
CA ALA A 179 10.45 1.52 5.08
C ALA A 179 10.69 3.03 4.85
N PRO A 180 10.95 3.82 5.90
CA PRO A 180 11.16 5.26 5.80
C PRO A 180 12.23 5.68 4.79
N GLU A 181 13.38 4.99 4.78
CA GLU A 181 14.50 5.25 3.88
C GLU A 181 14.11 5.06 2.41
N LEU A 182 13.34 4.01 2.12
CA LEU A 182 12.87 3.73 0.76
C LEU A 182 11.72 4.66 0.35
N LYS A 183 10.95 5.19 1.31
CA LYS A 183 9.95 6.23 1.06
C LYS A 183 10.59 7.56 0.67
N GLU A 184 11.73 7.90 1.27
CA GLU A 184 12.51 9.08 0.92
C GLU A 184 13.01 8.97 -0.52
N ALA A 185 13.71 7.88 -0.86
CA ALA A 185 14.16 7.60 -2.23
C ALA A 185 13.01 7.60 -3.26
N PHE A 186 11.83 7.11 -2.88
CA PHE A 186 10.64 7.18 -3.74
C PHE A 186 10.15 8.62 -3.93
N SER A 187 10.20 9.44 -2.88
CA SER A 187 9.76 10.82 -2.93
C SER A 187 10.68 11.74 -3.72
N GLU A 188 11.98 11.43 -3.73
CA GLU A 188 13.00 12.14 -4.52
C GLU A 188 13.02 11.68 -5.98
N GLY A 189 12.28 10.62 -6.32
CA GLY A 189 12.19 10.09 -7.68
C GLY A 189 13.35 9.18 -8.06
N GLU A 190 14.18 8.78 -7.10
CA GLU A 190 15.31 7.85 -7.29
C GLU A 190 14.81 6.43 -7.60
N ILE A 191 13.63 6.07 -7.09
CA ILE A 191 12.94 4.82 -7.42
C ILE A 191 11.57 5.08 -8.02
N ASN A 192 11.19 4.24 -8.99
CA ASN A 192 9.85 4.29 -9.57
C ASN A 192 8.81 3.56 -8.69
N ILE A 193 7.53 3.80 -8.98
CA ILE A 193 6.41 3.21 -8.22
C ILE A 193 6.40 1.66 -8.22
N THR A 194 6.93 1.04 -9.28
CA THR A 194 6.99 -0.44 -9.37
C THR A 194 8.03 -1.00 -8.40
N ALA A 195 9.22 -0.36 -8.33
CA ALA A 195 10.25 -0.72 -7.37
C ALA A 195 9.74 -0.52 -5.94
N ALA A 196 9.20 0.67 -5.64
CA ALA A 196 8.61 0.97 -4.34
C ALA A 196 7.52 -0.05 -3.94
N TYR A 197 6.65 -0.44 -4.88
CA TYR A 197 5.62 -1.44 -4.62
C TYR A 197 6.20 -2.83 -4.30
N GLU A 198 7.17 -3.32 -5.09
CA GLU A 198 7.77 -4.63 -4.83
C GLU A 198 8.57 -4.65 -3.51
N MET A 199 9.28 -3.57 -3.20
CA MET A 199 9.98 -3.42 -1.92
C MET A 199 9.00 -3.41 -0.74
N SER A 200 7.85 -2.74 -0.85
CA SER A 200 6.81 -2.70 0.20
C SER A 200 6.22 -4.07 0.56
N ARG A 201 6.46 -5.08 -0.27
CA ARG A 201 6.00 -6.46 -0.08
C ARG A 201 7.07 -7.36 0.54
N LEU A 202 8.28 -6.86 0.78
CA LEU A 202 9.33 -7.58 1.50
C LEU A 202 9.12 -7.45 3.02
N PRO A 203 9.61 -8.41 3.83
CA PRO A 203 9.69 -8.25 5.28
C PRO A 203 10.48 -6.99 5.66
N GLU A 204 10.18 -6.42 6.82
CA GLU A 204 10.80 -5.15 7.26
C GLU A 204 12.33 -5.25 7.36
N GLU A 205 12.84 -6.37 7.88
CA GLU A 205 14.29 -6.61 7.99
C GLU A 205 14.97 -6.64 6.62
N THR A 206 14.37 -7.33 5.64
CA THR A 206 14.87 -7.36 4.26
C THR A 206 14.78 -5.99 3.59
N GLN A 207 13.77 -5.17 3.90
CA GLN A 207 13.70 -3.80 3.40
C GLN A 207 14.86 -2.94 3.92
N LYS A 208 15.26 -3.11 5.19
CA LYS A 208 16.41 -2.41 5.79
C LYS A 208 17.72 -2.83 5.14
N GLU A 209 17.91 -4.13 4.90
CA GLU A 209 19.08 -4.65 4.16
C GLU A 209 19.16 -4.03 2.76
N VAL A 210 18.06 -4.01 2.03
CA VAL A 210 18.00 -3.43 0.69
C VAL A 210 18.24 -1.92 0.71
N ALA A 211 17.77 -1.20 1.73
CA ALA A 211 18.06 0.21 1.92
C ALA A 211 19.54 0.47 2.25
N GLN A 212 20.20 -0.44 2.97
CA GLN A 212 21.62 -0.35 3.25
C GLN A 212 22.46 -0.62 1.99
N GLU A 213 22.11 -1.67 1.24
CA GLU A 213 22.68 -1.97 -0.08
C GLU A 213 22.56 -0.79 -1.04
N TYR A 214 21.46 -0.04 -0.98
CA TYR A 214 21.26 1.19 -1.75
C TYR A 214 22.26 2.29 -1.40
N ARG A 215 22.50 2.53 -0.09
CA ARG A 215 23.50 3.51 0.37
C ARG A 215 24.92 3.16 -0.07
N GLU A 216 25.19 1.88 -0.27
CA GLU A 216 26.46 1.36 -0.79
C GLU A 216 26.58 1.47 -2.32
N GLY A 217 25.57 2.02 -3.00
CA GLY A 217 25.58 2.33 -4.42
C GLY A 217 24.92 1.27 -5.31
N LYS A 218 24.27 0.24 -4.74
CA LYS A 218 23.50 -0.72 -5.56
C LYS A 218 22.17 -0.11 -6.00
N PRO A 219 21.75 -0.28 -7.26
CA PRO A 219 20.51 0.31 -7.75
C PRO A 219 19.27 -0.40 -7.17
N LEU A 220 18.29 0.38 -6.71
CA LEU A 220 17.00 -0.12 -6.26
C LEU A 220 16.08 -0.43 -7.45
N THR A 221 16.13 -1.67 -7.94
CA THR A 221 15.31 -2.13 -9.08
C THR A 221 14.17 -3.06 -8.65
N PRO A 222 13.10 -3.17 -9.47
CA PRO A 222 12.07 -4.18 -9.23
C PRO A 222 12.59 -5.63 -9.29
N SER A 223 13.70 -5.90 -9.99
CA SER A 223 14.29 -7.25 -10.08
C SER A 223 14.88 -7.67 -8.75
N LEU A 224 15.66 -6.76 -8.13
CA LEU A 224 16.26 -6.99 -6.81
C LEU A 224 15.20 -7.39 -5.76
N ALA A 225 14.07 -6.69 -5.74
CA ALA A 225 12.97 -7.00 -4.84
C ALA A 225 12.36 -8.40 -5.09
N LYS A 226 12.32 -8.84 -6.35
CA LYS A 226 11.80 -10.16 -6.72
C LYS A 226 12.80 -11.26 -6.35
N GLU A 227 14.10 -11.02 -6.56
CA GLU A 227 15.18 -11.94 -6.19
C GLU A 227 15.18 -12.18 -4.68
N LYS A 228 15.22 -11.12 -3.86
CA LYS A 228 15.14 -11.23 -2.38
C LYS A 228 13.88 -11.98 -1.92
N ARG A 229 12.73 -11.73 -2.57
CA ARG A 229 11.49 -12.47 -2.26
C ARG A 229 11.63 -13.95 -2.60
N GLN A 230 12.24 -14.27 -3.74
CA GLN A 230 12.45 -15.64 -4.17
C GLN A 230 13.39 -16.39 -3.21
N GLU A 231 14.47 -15.74 -2.75
CA GLU A 231 15.37 -16.27 -1.71
C GLU A 231 14.63 -16.57 -0.39
N ILE A 232 13.73 -15.68 0.04
CA ILE A 232 12.88 -15.90 1.21
C ILE A 232 11.96 -17.11 0.99
N ILE A 233 11.29 -17.20 -0.16
CA ILE A 233 10.41 -18.34 -0.48
C ILE A 233 11.20 -19.65 -0.50
N GLU A 234 12.39 -19.66 -1.07
CA GLU A 234 13.25 -20.84 -1.15
C GLU A 234 13.78 -21.28 0.21
N SER A 235 14.16 -20.33 1.08
CA SER A 235 14.55 -20.64 2.46
C SER A 235 13.37 -21.19 3.27
N GLU A 236 12.19 -20.57 3.19
CA GLU A 236 10.97 -21.07 3.84
C GLU A 236 10.54 -22.47 3.31
N GLN A 237 10.72 -22.73 2.02
CA GLN A 237 10.42 -24.05 1.43
C GLN A 237 11.42 -25.12 1.87
N LYS A 238 12.70 -24.77 2.07
CA LYS A 238 13.68 -25.68 2.66
C LYS A 238 13.34 -26.02 4.11
N GLU A 239 12.72 -25.11 4.85
CA GLU A 239 12.37 -25.34 6.26
C GLU A 239 11.02 -26.03 6.47
N LYS A 240 10.14 -26.08 5.46
CA LYS A 240 8.85 -26.77 5.60
C LYS A 240 9.02 -28.29 5.64
N PRO A 241 8.41 -28.98 6.63
CA PRO A 241 8.50 -30.42 6.72
C PRO A 241 7.82 -31.09 5.52
N MET A 242 8.56 -31.97 4.85
CA MET A 242 8.08 -32.75 3.71
C MET A 242 7.28 -33.97 4.18
N THR A 243 6.47 -34.55 3.30
CA THR A 243 5.79 -35.83 3.56
C THR A 243 6.41 -36.90 2.68
N HIS A 244 6.97 -37.93 3.29
CA HIS A 244 7.56 -39.08 2.60
C HIS A 244 6.65 -40.30 2.75
N GLU A 245 6.51 -41.10 1.69
CA GLU A 245 5.78 -42.35 1.74
C GLU A 245 6.75 -43.51 1.91
N LEU A 246 6.51 -44.34 2.92
CA LEU A 246 7.29 -45.53 3.22
C LEU A 246 6.37 -46.74 3.36
N ASP A 247 6.92 -47.92 3.16
CA ASP A 247 6.27 -49.19 3.36
C ASP A 247 6.78 -49.87 4.64
N SER A 248 5.92 -50.68 5.25
CA SER A 248 6.28 -51.49 6.42
C SER A 248 5.53 -52.82 6.38
N TYR A 249 6.24 -53.89 6.73
CA TYR A 249 5.65 -55.22 6.85
C TYR A 249 4.66 -55.30 8.03
N PRO A 250 3.68 -56.22 8.01
CA PRO A 250 2.54 -56.18 8.94
C PRO A 250 2.93 -56.19 10.41
N GLU A 251 3.91 -57.00 10.81
CA GLU A 251 4.39 -57.08 12.20
C GLU A 251 4.99 -55.75 12.69
N GLN A 252 5.82 -55.12 11.85
CA GLN A 252 6.43 -53.83 12.17
C GLN A 252 5.42 -52.70 12.14
N PHE A 253 4.50 -52.73 11.16
CA PHE A 253 3.41 -51.76 11.04
C PHE A 253 2.54 -51.75 12.30
N GLU A 254 2.13 -52.91 12.78
CA GLU A 254 1.30 -53.03 13.99
C GLU A 254 2.06 -52.53 15.23
N ALA A 255 3.36 -52.85 15.36
CA ALA A 255 4.21 -52.31 16.42
C ALA A 255 4.33 -50.77 16.37
N ILE A 256 4.35 -50.16 15.19
CA ILE A 256 4.36 -48.70 15.02
C ILE A 256 2.99 -48.11 15.41
N VAL A 257 1.89 -48.73 14.96
CA VAL A 257 0.52 -48.29 15.27
C VAL A 257 0.27 -48.27 16.78
N GLN A 258 0.77 -49.28 17.50
CA GLN A 258 0.70 -49.42 18.96
C GLN A 258 1.73 -48.54 19.71
N GLY A 259 2.68 -47.93 19.01
CA GLY A 259 3.73 -47.09 19.60
C GLY A 259 4.86 -47.88 20.28
N LEU A 260 4.94 -49.20 20.05
CA LEU A 260 6.03 -50.06 20.53
C LEU A 260 7.31 -49.84 19.72
N LYS A 261 7.19 -49.68 18.40
CA LYS A 261 8.29 -49.36 17.51
C LYS A 261 8.30 -47.86 17.22
N THR A 262 9.24 -47.15 17.85
CA THR A 262 9.40 -45.69 17.77
C THR A 262 10.55 -45.27 16.86
N PHE A 263 11.02 -46.16 15.99
CA PHE A 263 12.11 -45.87 15.04
C PHE A 263 11.92 -46.58 13.70
N MET A 264 12.49 -45.98 12.66
CA MET A 264 12.65 -46.55 11.33
C MET A 264 14.13 -46.58 10.94
N CYS A 265 14.51 -47.55 10.13
CA CYS A 265 15.83 -47.64 9.53
C CYS A 265 15.64 -47.99 8.05
N GLY A 266 16.42 -47.36 7.17
CA GLY A 266 16.35 -47.59 5.74
C GLY A 266 17.43 -46.83 4.98
N PHE A 267 17.41 -46.93 3.65
CA PHE A 267 18.32 -46.17 2.80
C PHE A 267 18.00 -44.67 2.86
N ASN A 268 19.04 -43.84 2.92
CA ASN A 268 18.92 -42.39 2.90
C ASN A 268 18.76 -41.84 1.47
N ASN A 269 17.69 -42.22 0.78
CA ASN A 269 17.44 -41.87 -0.62
C ASN A 269 16.36 -40.79 -0.83
N GLN A 270 15.69 -40.33 0.24
CA GLN A 270 14.61 -39.34 0.18
C GLN A 270 14.94 -38.03 0.90
N SER A 271 16.21 -37.80 1.30
CA SER A 271 16.66 -36.57 1.97
C SER A 271 15.82 -36.21 3.20
N PHE A 272 15.61 -37.19 4.08
CA PHE A 272 14.76 -37.04 5.27
C PHE A 272 15.30 -35.95 6.22
N ARG A 273 14.39 -35.18 6.84
CA ARG A 273 14.73 -34.15 7.83
C ARG A 273 13.93 -34.33 9.12
N VAL A 274 14.50 -33.88 10.23
CA VAL A 274 13.74 -33.78 11.49
C VAL A 274 12.55 -32.83 11.28
N GLY A 275 11.36 -33.27 11.69
CA GLY A 275 10.10 -32.54 11.49
C GLY A 275 9.25 -33.06 10.33
N ASP A 276 9.86 -33.75 9.36
CA ASP A 276 9.15 -34.35 8.23
C ASP A 276 8.09 -35.36 8.70
N LYS A 277 7.03 -35.47 7.91
CA LYS A 277 5.99 -36.47 8.08
C LYS A 277 6.36 -37.72 7.29
N LEU A 278 6.14 -38.88 7.88
CA LEU A 278 6.21 -40.17 7.20
C LEU A 278 4.79 -40.75 7.17
N LYS A 279 4.29 -41.02 5.98
CA LYS A 279 3.09 -41.83 5.77
C LYS A 279 3.54 -43.26 5.53
N ILE A 280 3.40 -44.08 6.56
CA ILE A 280 3.84 -45.47 6.53
C ILE A 280 2.64 -46.32 6.11
N ASN A 281 2.76 -47.02 4.98
CA ASN A 281 1.73 -47.88 4.43
C ASN A 281 2.03 -49.34 4.78
N GLU A 282 1.02 -50.10 5.19
CA GLU A 282 1.16 -51.53 5.45
C GLU A 282 1.24 -52.30 4.12
N PHE A 283 2.34 -53.02 3.92
CA PHE A 283 2.60 -53.85 2.74
C PHE A 283 2.59 -55.33 3.13
N ASN A 284 1.75 -56.13 2.47
CA ASN A 284 1.67 -57.57 2.71
C ASN A 284 2.59 -58.31 1.73
N PRO A 285 3.65 -59.00 2.22
CA PRO A 285 4.60 -59.70 1.35
C PRO A 285 4.04 -61.01 0.76
N GLU A 286 3.01 -61.62 1.34
CA GLU A 286 2.40 -62.84 0.82
C GLU A 286 1.52 -62.56 -0.40
N THR A 287 0.76 -61.46 -0.35
CA THR A 287 -0.13 -61.05 -1.44
C THR A 287 0.52 -60.04 -2.40
N ILE A 288 1.68 -59.51 -2.04
CA ILE A 288 2.43 -58.48 -2.80
C ILE A 288 1.56 -57.23 -3.05
N LEU A 289 0.75 -56.86 -2.06
CA LEU A 289 -0.19 -55.74 -2.14
C LEU A 289 -0.18 -54.89 -0.87
N TYR A 290 -0.43 -53.59 -1.03
CA TYR A 290 -0.75 -52.71 0.09
C TYR A 290 -2.13 -53.04 0.64
N THR A 291 -2.27 -53.09 1.97
CA THR A 291 -3.56 -53.40 2.62
C THR A 291 -4.53 -52.20 2.61
N GLY A 292 -4.02 -51.00 2.28
CA GLY A 292 -4.74 -49.73 2.37
C GLY A 292 -4.68 -49.09 3.76
N ARG A 293 -4.14 -49.78 4.78
CA ARG A 293 -3.86 -49.19 6.09
C ARG A 293 -2.60 -48.34 6.02
N PHE A 294 -2.65 -47.18 6.69
CA PHE A 294 -1.48 -46.32 6.87
C PHE A 294 -1.47 -45.69 8.26
N VAL A 295 -0.28 -45.26 8.68
CA VAL A 295 -0.10 -44.45 9.90
C VAL A 295 0.79 -43.26 9.57
N GLU A 296 0.40 -42.09 10.06
CA GLU A 296 1.21 -40.88 9.95
C GLU A 296 2.05 -40.70 11.21
N VAL A 297 3.35 -40.55 11.02
CA VAL A 297 4.31 -40.25 12.08
C VAL A 297 5.17 -39.05 11.68
N ARG A 298 5.81 -38.43 12.65
CA ARG A 298 6.78 -37.36 12.45
C ARG A 298 8.17 -37.82 12.86
N ILE A 299 9.18 -37.46 12.07
CA ILE A 299 10.58 -37.67 12.44
C ILE A 299 10.93 -36.68 13.57
N ILE A 300 11.34 -37.19 14.71
CA ILE A 300 11.71 -36.38 15.89
C ILE A 300 13.23 -36.33 16.11
N TYR A 301 13.97 -37.28 15.57
CA TYR A 301 15.43 -37.31 15.58
C TYR A 301 15.91 -38.15 14.39
N LEU A 302 17.06 -37.80 13.83
CA LEU A 302 17.65 -38.45 12.67
C LEU A 302 19.15 -38.66 12.89
N GLN A 303 19.61 -39.88 12.62
CA GLN A 303 21.02 -40.26 12.62
C GLN A 303 21.39 -40.75 11.23
N GLU A 304 22.23 -40.00 10.53
CA GLU A 304 22.81 -40.42 9.26
C GLU A 304 23.90 -41.47 9.48
N GLY A 305 24.09 -42.31 8.46
CA GLY A 305 25.14 -43.30 8.41
C GLY A 305 26.55 -42.72 8.26
N GLY A 306 27.55 -43.61 8.25
CA GLY A 306 28.96 -43.22 8.17
C GLY A 306 29.64 -43.02 9.53
N ALA A 307 28.88 -43.18 10.62
CA ALA A 307 29.38 -43.22 12.00
C ALA A 307 28.62 -44.28 12.81
N ASN A 308 29.19 -44.69 13.95
CA ASN A 308 28.57 -45.64 14.90
C ASN A 308 28.15 -46.98 14.26
N ASP A 309 28.98 -47.52 13.35
CA ASP A 309 28.74 -48.78 12.62
C ASP A 309 27.46 -48.81 11.76
N ILE A 310 26.87 -47.63 11.47
CA ILE A 310 25.76 -47.49 10.52
C ILE A 310 26.33 -47.31 9.11
N PRO A 311 25.93 -48.12 8.11
CA PRO A 311 26.40 -47.97 6.73
C PRO A 311 26.14 -46.56 6.18
N VAL A 312 27.05 -46.02 5.36
CA VAL A 312 27.01 -44.64 4.84
C VAL A 312 25.67 -44.29 4.17
N ASP A 313 25.09 -45.24 3.43
CA ASP A 313 23.84 -45.00 2.68
C ASP A 313 22.57 -45.22 3.50
N TYR A 314 22.68 -45.43 4.81
CA TYR A 314 21.54 -45.70 5.70
C TYR A 314 21.24 -44.52 6.62
N VAL A 315 20.00 -44.47 7.10
CA VAL A 315 19.52 -43.50 8.09
C VAL A 315 18.66 -44.20 9.13
N ILE A 316 18.83 -43.81 10.40
CA ILE A 316 17.96 -44.21 11.49
C ILE A 316 17.16 -43.01 11.94
N MET A 317 15.83 -43.14 11.93
CA MET A 317 14.88 -42.08 12.23
C MET A 317 14.09 -42.46 13.47
N SER A 318 14.15 -41.67 14.53
CA SER A 318 13.18 -41.79 15.63
C SER A 318 11.89 -41.12 15.20
N ILE A 319 10.77 -41.79 15.42
CA ILE A 319 9.45 -41.38 14.95
C ILE A 319 8.45 -41.24 16.10
N LYS A 320 7.52 -40.30 15.95
CA LYS A 320 6.41 -40.10 16.87
C LYS A 320 5.10 -40.04 16.11
N LYS A 321 4.12 -40.85 16.52
CA LYS A 321 2.78 -40.87 15.91
C LYS A 321 2.13 -39.49 15.97
N ILE A 322 1.60 -39.04 14.84
CA ILE A 322 0.80 -37.81 14.75
C ILE A 322 -0.60 -38.17 15.24
N ARG A 323 -1.13 -37.38 16.18
CA ARG A 323 -2.45 -37.61 16.78
C ARG A 323 -3.58 -37.28 15.82
#